data_AF-A0AAW6CLK4-F1
#
_entry.id   AF-A0AAW6CLK4-F1
#
_cell.length_a   1.000
_cell.length_b   1.000
_cell.length_c   1.000
_cell.angle_alpha   90.00
_cell.angle_beta   90.00
_cell.angle_gamma   90.00
#
_symmetry.space_group_name_H-M   'P 1'
#
loop_
_entity.id
_entity.type
_entity.pdbx_description
1 polymer ?
#
loop_
_entity_poly.entity_id
_entity_poly.type
_entity_poly.pdbx_seq_one_letter_code
_entity_poly.pdbx_strand_id
1 'polypeptide(L)'
;MFSLNPKITKLLAEREKNSEKIAKLNARNDEIDKQVTELENLDIVGIVRRMGVTPDELAALMQAARPSGPQSADPAEKEEANYEET
;
A
#
# COMPACT_ATOMS: atom_id res chain seq x y z
N MET A 1 -39.46 21.96 19.16
CA MET A 1 -38.07 21.68 18.73
C MET A 1 -37.49 20.71 19.76
N PHE A 2 -37.30 19.44 19.40
CA PHE A 2 -36.69 18.47 20.33
C PHE A 2 -35.17 18.66 20.29
N SER A 3 -34.57 19.09 21.41
CA SER A 3 -33.12 19.17 21.50
C SER A 3 -32.55 17.77 21.71
N LEU A 4 -31.53 17.40 20.94
CA LEU A 4 -30.79 16.16 21.15
C LEU A 4 -30.23 16.10 22.59
N ASN A 5 -30.12 14.89 23.14
CA ASN A 5 -29.45 14.68 24.42
C ASN A 5 -28.00 15.23 24.32
N PRO A 6 -27.57 16.13 25.22
CA PRO A 6 -26.24 16.74 25.16
C PRO A 6 -25.07 15.75 25.15
N LYS A 7 -25.24 14.55 25.73
CA LYS A 7 -24.23 13.49 25.66
C LYS A 7 -24.11 12.92 24.25
N ILE A 8 -25.23 12.75 23.54
CA ILE A 8 -25.23 12.27 22.15
C ILE A 8 -24.50 13.27 21.26
N THR A 9 -24.79 14.58 21.41
CA THR A 9 -24.09 15.62 20.64
C THR A 9 -22.58 15.59 20.85
N LYS A 10 -22.12 15.39 22.09
CA LYS A 10 -20.68 15.26 22.39
C LYS A 10 -20.05 14.03 21.74
N LEU A 11 -20.71 12.88 21.83
CA LEU A 11 -20.22 11.64 21.24
C LEU A 11 -20.15 11.72 19.71
N LEU A 12 -21.12 12.37 19.06
CA LEU A 12 -21.10 12.59 17.61
C LEU A 12 -19.93 13.49 17.19
N ALA A 13 -19.66 14.58 17.92
CA ALA A 13 -18.53 15.46 17.66
C ALA A 13 -17.18 14.74 17.87
N GLU A 14 -17.07 13.89 18.90
CA GLU A 14 -15.88 13.07 19.12
C GLU A 14 -15.68 12.04 18.00
N ARG A 15 -16.76 11.37 17.56
CA ARG A 15 -16.73 10.45 16.42
C ARG A 15 -16.26 11.14 15.15
N GLU A 16 -16.78 12.33 14.84
CA GLU A 16 -16.37 13.11 13.67
C GLU A 16 -14.88 13.44 13.71
N LYS A 17 -14.38 13.92 14.86
CA LYS A 17 -12.95 14.18 15.06
C LYS A 17 -12.09 12.93 14.88
N ASN A 18 -12.57 11.78 15.36
CA ASN A 18 -11.88 10.50 15.18
C ASN A 18 -11.87 10.08 13.71
N SER A 19 -12.97 10.25 12.97
CA SER A 19 -13.03 10.00 11.53
C SER A 19 -12.04 10.86 10.75
N GLU A 20 -11.93 12.16 11.07
CA GLU A 20 -10.93 13.02 10.45
C GLU A 20 -9.49 12.56 10.74
N LYS A 21 -9.22 12.13 11.98
CA LYS A 21 -7.90 11.63 12.37
C LYS A 21 -7.56 10.34 11.62
N ILE A 22 -8.52 9.42 11.47
CA ILE A 22 -8.35 8.19 10.69
C ILE A 22 -8.03 8.52 9.24
N ALA A 23 -8.78 9.42 8.62
CA ALA A 23 -8.54 9.82 7.23
C ALA A 23 -7.11 10.40 7.03
N LYS A 24 -6.65 11.23 7.96
CA LYS A 24 -5.28 11.79 7.94
C LYS A 24 -4.21 10.71 8.11
N LEU A 25 -4.44 9.73 8.99
CA LEU A 25 -3.49 8.64 9.22
C LEU A 25 -3.43 7.70 8.00
N ASN A 26 -4.57 7.36 7.39
CA ASN A 26 -4.61 6.55 6.18
C ASN A 26 -3.87 7.23 5.02
N ALA A 27 -4.14 8.51 4.78
CA ALA A 27 -3.40 9.26 3.76
C ALA A 27 -1.88 9.31 4.02
N ARG A 28 -1.46 9.32 5.29
CA ARG A 28 -0.04 9.24 5.65
C ARG A 28 0.53 7.84 5.41
N ASN A 29 -0.22 6.78 5.68
CA ASN A 29 0.19 5.42 5.39
C ASN A 29 0.37 5.21 3.88
N ASP A 30 -0.55 5.69 3.05
CA ASP A 30 -0.43 5.62 1.59
C ASP A 30 0.85 6.31 1.09
N GLU A 31 1.23 7.42 1.70
CA GLU A 31 2.48 8.12 1.39
C GLU A 31 3.71 7.33 1.87
N ILE A 32 3.63 6.70 3.04
CA ILE A 32 4.72 5.83 3.54
C ILE A 32 4.93 4.64 2.60
N ASP A 33 3.85 4.00 2.14
CA ASP A 33 3.92 2.84 1.24
C ASP A 33 4.57 3.21 -0.10
N LYS A 34 4.27 4.40 -0.63
CA LYS A 34 4.97 4.96 -1.80
C LYS A 34 6.46 5.16 -1.55
N GLN A 35 6.82 5.76 -0.41
CA GLN A 35 8.21 6.00 -0.04
C GLN A 35 9.00 4.69 0.14
N VAL A 36 8.38 3.68 0.75
CA VAL A 36 8.96 2.33 0.87
C VAL A 36 9.22 1.76 -0.51
N THR A 37 8.23 1.76 -1.39
CA THR A 37 8.36 1.25 -2.76
C THR A 37 9.47 1.97 -3.54
N GLU A 38 9.55 3.30 -3.41
CA GLU A 38 10.60 4.09 -4.07
C GLU A 38 12.00 3.72 -3.56
N LEU A 39 12.16 3.58 -2.24
CA LEU A 39 13.44 3.19 -1.64
C LEU A 39 13.86 1.78 -2.04
N GLU A 40 12.93 0.82 -2.04
CA GLU A 40 13.19 -0.54 -2.50
C GLU A 40 13.66 -0.57 -3.97
N ASN A 41 13.01 0.21 -4.83
CA ASN A 41 13.43 0.35 -6.24
C ASN A 41 14.84 0.92 -6.37
N LEU A 42 15.18 1.95 -5.57
CA LEU A 42 16.52 2.52 -5.55
C LEU A 42 17.57 1.52 -5.04
N ASP A 43 17.23 0.73 -4.02
CA ASP A 43 18.11 -0.31 -3.49
C ASP A 43 18.37 -1.42 -4.51
N ILE A 44 17.34 -1.86 -5.24
CA ILE A 44 17.48 -2.83 -6.34
C ILE A 44 18.46 -2.29 -7.39
N VAL A 45 18.26 -1.05 -7.85
CA VAL A 45 19.17 -0.41 -8.81
C VAL A 45 20.59 -0.29 -8.25
N GLY A 46 20.72 0.08 -6.98
CA GLY A 46 22.00 0.18 -6.29
C GLY A 46 22.75 -1.16 -6.22
N ILE A 47 22.05 -2.26 -5.93
CA ILE A 47 22.61 -3.61 -5.91
C ILE A 47 23.11 -3.99 -7.31
N VAL A 48 22.27 -3.85 -8.34
CA VAL A 48 22.63 -4.22 -9.72
C VAL A 48 23.85 -3.43 -10.21
N ARG A 49 23.93 -2.13 -9.92
CA ARG A 49 25.09 -1.29 -10.28
C ARG A 49 26.37 -1.75 -9.58
N ARG A 50 26.30 -2.13 -8.31
CA ARG A 50 27.46 -2.64 -7.55
C ARG A 50 27.94 -4.00 -8.07
N MET A 51 27.06 -4.82 -8.63
CA MET A 51 27.42 -6.09 -9.24
C MET A 51 28.14 -5.93 -10.58
N GLY A 52 28.15 -4.73 -11.18
CA GLY A 52 28.82 -4.46 -12.45
C GLY A 52 28.19 -5.19 -13.65
N VAL A 53 26.95 -5.66 -13.52
CA VAL A 53 26.22 -6.40 -14.55
C VAL A 53 25.74 -5.43 -15.63
N THR A 54 25.99 -5.77 -16.89
CA THR A 54 25.50 -5.00 -18.04
C THR A 54 23.99 -5.23 -18.26
N PRO A 55 23.28 -4.30 -18.93
CA PRO A 55 21.87 -4.50 -19.25
C PRO A 55 21.60 -5.81 -20.00
N ASP A 56 22.48 -6.21 -20.93
CA ASP A 56 22.33 -7.43 -21.72
C ASP A 56 22.52 -8.69 -20.87
N GLU A 57 23.50 -8.70 -19.96
CA GLU A 57 23.71 -9.81 -19.02
C GLU A 57 22.54 -9.94 -18.04
N LEU A 58 22.00 -8.82 -17.54
CA LEU A 58 20.81 -8.84 -16.70
C LEU A 58 19.61 -9.40 -17.46
N ALA A 59 19.41 -8.98 -18.71
CA ALA A 59 18.34 -9.51 -19.57
C ALA A 59 18.50 -11.02 -19.83
N ALA A 60 19.74 -11.50 -20.02
CA ALA A 60 20.03 -12.92 -20.18
C ALA A 60 19.74 -13.71 -18.90
N LEU A 61 20.15 -13.20 -17.72
CA LEU A 61 19.85 -13.81 -16.42
C LEU A 61 18.34 -13.89 -16.16
N MET A 62 17.59 -12.82 -16.45
CA MET A 62 16.13 -12.83 -16.30
C MET A 62 15.46 -13.84 -17.23
N GLN A 63 15.92 -13.97 -18.46
CA GLN A 63 15.43 -14.98 -19.41
C GLN A 63 15.72 -16.40 -18.92
N ALA A 64 16.93 -16.65 -18.42
CA ALA A 64 17.33 -17.95 -17.87
C ALA A 64 16.58 -18.31 -16.58
N ALA A 65 16.20 -17.32 -15.78
CA ALA A 65 15.46 -17.50 -14.52
C ALA A 65 13.94 -17.63 -14.70
N ARG A 66 13.41 -17.44 -15.92
CA ARG A 66 11.96 -17.63 -16.16
C ARG A 66 11.59 -19.09 -15.88
N PRO A 67 10.60 -19.35 -15.01
CA PRO A 67 10.10 -20.70 -14.81
C PRO A 67 9.49 -21.22 -16.12
N SER A 68 9.80 -22.47 -16.47
CA SER A 68 9.26 -23.19 -17.62
C SER A 68 7.80 -23.59 -17.37
N GLY A 69 6.88 -22.63 -17.31
CA GLY A 69 5.46 -22.88 -17.06
C GLY A 69 4.61 -21.62 -17.23
N PRO A 70 3.29 -21.76 -17.47
CA PRO A 70 2.41 -20.60 -17.64
C PRO A 70 2.45 -19.73 -16.39
N GLN A 71 2.94 -18.52 -16.58
CA GLN A 71 3.00 -17.49 -15.55
C GLN A 71 1.57 -16.98 -15.38
N SER A 72 0.90 -17.37 -14.29
CA SER A 72 -0.42 -16.83 -13.93
C SER A 72 -0.25 -15.33 -13.68
N ALA A 73 -0.47 -14.54 -14.73
CA ALA A 73 -0.53 -13.10 -14.67
C ALA A 73 -1.93 -12.71 -14.24
N ASP A 74 -2.22 -12.80 -12.95
CA ASP A 74 -3.24 -11.98 -12.33
C ASP A 74 -2.65 -11.42 -11.04
N PRO A 75 -2.55 -10.09 -10.88
CA PRO A 75 -2.46 -9.51 -9.56
C PRO A 75 -3.75 -9.90 -8.85
N ALA A 76 -3.64 -10.72 -7.80
CA ALA A 76 -4.76 -10.92 -6.90
C ALA A 76 -5.13 -9.54 -6.35
N GLU A 77 -6.20 -8.94 -6.90
CA GLU A 77 -6.93 -7.86 -6.28
C GLU A 77 -7.25 -8.36 -4.86
N LYS A 78 -6.57 -7.80 -3.87
CA LYS A 78 -6.91 -8.02 -2.49
C LYS A 78 -8.26 -7.34 -2.31
N GLU A 79 -9.35 -8.08 -2.46
CA GLU A 79 -10.66 -7.66 -1.97
C GLU A 79 -10.49 -7.30 -0.50
N GLU A 80 -10.52 -6.00 -0.21
CA GLU A 80 -10.67 -5.51 1.15
C GLU A 80 -12.01 -6.07 1.66
N ALA A 81 -11.92 -7.05 2.56
CA ALA A 81 -13.08 -7.56 3.26
C ALA A 81 -13.74 -6.38 4.01
N ASN A 82 -14.81 -5.86 3.44
CA ASN A 82 -15.69 -4.90 4.05
C ASN A 82 -16.26 -5.54 5.32
N TYR A 83 -15.79 -5.09 6.48
CA TYR A 83 -16.33 -5.48 7.78
C TYR A 83 -17.69 -4.78 7.96
N GLU A 84 -18.77 -5.39 7.47
CA GLU A 84 -20.11 -5.07 7.96
C GLU A 84 -20.24 -5.59 9.40
N GLU A 85 -20.12 -4.69 10.37
CA GLU A 85 -20.58 -4.92 11.74
C GLU A 85 -22.10 -4.64 11.75
N THR A 86 -22.91 -5.70 11.75
CA THR A 86 -24.35 -5.67 12.12
C THR A 86 -24.54 -5.61 13.63
#